data_AF-A0AAD5WG94-F1
#
_entry.id   AF-A0AAD5WG94-F1
#
_cell.length_a   1.000
_cell.length_b   1.000
_cell.length_c   1.000
_cell.angle_alpha   90.00
_cell.angle_beta   90.00
_cell.angle_gamma   90.00
#
_symmetry.space_group_name_H-M   'P 1'
#
loop_
_entity.id
_entity.type
_entity.pdbx_description
1 polymer ?
#
loop_
_entity_poly.entity_id
_entity_poly.type
_entity_poly.pdbx_seq_one_letter_code
_entity_poly.pdbx_strand_id
1 'polypeptide(L)' 'MVQPIPANHTSIAGTLSTSNIIMSNWSRMMWQSVVDRAIRMLASGPFGSHFFSTRATVAES' A
#
# COMPACT_ATOMS: atom_id res chain seq x y z
N MET A 1 18.69 -3.97 27.45
CA MET A 1 17.25 -3.98 27.06
C MET A 1 17.14 -3.27 25.73
N VAL A 2 16.51 -3.88 24.73
CA VAL A 2 16.28 -3.26 23.40
C VAL A 2 15.00 -2.43 23.50
N GLN A 3 15.04 -1.16 23.08
CA GLN A 3 13.87 -0.30 23.06
C GLN A 3 12.93 -0.68 21.90
N PRO A 4 11.60 -0.62 22.07
CA PRO A 4 10.66 -0.85 20.99
C PRO A 4 10.88 0.15 19.85
N ILE A 5 10.80 -0.33 18.60
CA ILE A 5 10.90 0.55 17.44
C ILE A 5 9.67 1.49 17.43
N PRO A 6 9.87 2.82 17.32
CA PRO A 6 8.78 3.78 17.20
C PRO A 6 7.85 3.48 16.01
N ALA A 7 6.54 3.61 16.21
CA ALA A 7 5.52 3.25 15.22
C ALA A 7 5.65 3.98 13.87
N ASN A 8 6.17 5.21 13.89
CA ASN A 8 6.45 6.00 12.69
C ASN A 8 7.55 5.39 11.80
N HIS A 9 8.46 4.59 12.36
CA HIS A 9 9.50 3.89 11.60
C HIS A 9 9.00 2.59 10.96
N THR A 10 7.82 2.12 11.34
CA THR A 10 7.16 0.93 10.77
C THR A 10 5.89 1.31 9.99
N SER A 11 5.76 2.58 9.61
CA SER A 11 4.73 3.08 8.71
C SER A 11 5.28 3.21 7.30
N ILE A 12 4.63 2.58 6.32
CA ILE A 12 4.99 2.70 4.91
C ILE A 12 3.90 3.46 4.16
N ALA A 13 4.30 4.46 3.38
CA ALA A 13 3.42 5.15 2.45
C ALA A 13 4.02 5.15 1.03
N GLY A 14 3.18 5.07 0.02
CA GLY A 14 3.63 5.07 -1.37
C GLY A 14 2.53 5.44 -2.37
N THR A 15 2.93 5.74 -3.59
CA THR A 15 2.01 6.04 -4.69
C THR A 15 2.33 5.17 -5.89
N LEU A 16 1.30 4.53 -6.45
CA LEU A 16 1.38 3.73 -7.65
C LEU A 16 1.07 4.61 -8.87
N SER A 17 1.99 4.65 -9.83
CA SER A 17 1.75 5.23 -11.16
C SER A 17 1.68 4.09 -12.17
N THR A 18 0.68 4.13 -13.05
CA THR A 18 0.45 3.09 -14.06
C THR A 18 0.74 3.69 -15.45
N SER A 19 1.63 3.06 -16.21
CA SER A 19 2.03 3.55 -17.54
C SER A 19 1.53 2.67 -18.69
N ASN A 20 0.91 1.53 -18.39
CA ASN A 20 0.43 0.58 -19.39
C ASN A 20 -1.01 0.93 -19.84
N ILE A 21 -1.29 0.85 -21.14
CA ILE A 21 -2.57 1.22 -21.77
C ILE A 21 -3.77 0.35 -21.33
N ILE A 22 -3.52 -0.89 -20.90
CA ILE A 22 -4.55 -1.75 -20.29
C ILE A 22 -4.91 -1.22 -18.90
N MET A 23 -3.91 -0.70 -18.18
CA MET A 23 -4.07 -0.11 -16.86
C MET A 23 -4.67 1.30 -16.93
N SER A 24 -4.47 2.07 -18.01
CA SER A 24 -5.07 3.40 -18.18
C SER A 24 -6.58 3.37 -18.41
N ASN A 25 -7.13 2.23 -18.86
CA ASN A 25 -8.58 2.08 -19.09
C ASN A 25 -9.40 1.94 -17.81
N TRP A 26 -8.75 1.71 -16.68
CA TRP A 26 -9.42 1.59 -15.39
C TRP A 26 -9.41 2.94 -14.69
N SER A 27 -10.54 3.31 -14.08
CA SER A 27 -10.58 4.54 -13.30
C SER A 27 -9.67 4.44 -12.08
N ARG A 28 -9.26 5.60 -11.56
CA ARG A 28 -8.47 5.70 -10.33
C ARG A 28 -9.10 4.91 -9.16
N MET A 29 -10.43 4.95 -9.04
CA MET A 29 -11.15 4.23 -7.99
C MET A 29 -11.04 2.71 -8.14
N MET A 30 -11.07 2.21 -9.38
CA MET A 30 -10.86 0.78 -9.65
C MET A 30 -9.45 0.35 -9.26
N TRP A 31 -8.42 1.11 -9.64
CA TRP A 31 -7.05 0.83 -9.21
C TRP A 31 -6.88 0.90 -7.70
N GLN A 32 -7.48 1.90 -7.06
CA GLN A 32 -7.43 2.03 -5.61
C GLN A 32 -8.01 0.79 -4.93
N SER A 33 -9.11 0.22 -5.45
CA SER A 33 -9.70 -1.01 -4.91
C SER A 33 -8.76 -2.23 -4.97
N VAL A 34 -7.95 -2.34 -6.04
CA VAL A 34 -6.96 -3.41 -6.18
C VAL A 34 -5.80 -3.20 -5.21
N VAL A 35 -5.29 -1.96 -5.12
CA VAL A 35 -4.22 -1.59 -4.19
C VAL A 35 -4.64 -1.85 -2.75
N ASP A 36 -5.86 -1.46 -2.36
CA ASP A 36 -6.42 -1.70 -1.03
C ASP A 36 -6.57 -3.20 -0.73
N ARG A 37 -6.88 -4.01 -1.75
CA ARG A 37 -6.93 -5.47 -1.61
C ARG A 37 -5.53 -6.04 -1.39
N ALA A 38 -4.54 -5.59 -2.16
CA ALA A 38 -3.15 -6.02 -2.01
C ALA A 38 -2.59 -5.69 -0.62
N ILE A 39 -2.84 -4.48 -0.11
CA ILE A 39 -2.45 -4.10 1.26
C ILE A 39 -3.10 -5.01 2.28
N ARG A 40 -4.40 -5.28 2.15
CA ARG A 40 -5.11 -6.19 3.07
C ARG A 40 -4.54 -7.61 3.05
N MET A 41 -4.21 -8.12 1.88
CA MET A 41 -3.58 -9.45 1.76
C MET A 41 -2.20 -9.48 2.44
N LEU A 42 -1.37 -8.45 2.23
CA LEU A 42 -0.07 -8.33 2.89
C LEU A 42 -0.21 -8.22 4.41
N ALA A 43 -1.18 -7.43 4.89
CA ALA A 43 -1.47 -7.27 6.30
C ALA A 43 -2.01 -8.55 6.96
N SER A 44 -2.74 -9.39 6.22
CA SER A 44 -3.22 -10.69 6.72
C SER A 44 -2.14 -11.78 6.77
N GLY A 45 -1.00 -11.54 6.11
CA GLY A 45 0.11 -12.48 6.02
C GLY A 45 1.23 -12.21 7.03
N PRO A 46 2.41 -12.84 6.85
CA PRO A 46 3.55 -12.67 7.75
C PRO A 46 4.07 -11.23 7.84
N PHE A 47 3.71 -10.36 6.88
CA PHE A 47 4.07 -8.94 6.89
C PHE A 47 3.21 -8.08 7.82
N GLY A 48 2.05 -8.57 8.29
CA GLY A 48 1.14 -7.80 9.14
C GLY A 48 1.70 -7.39 10.50
N SER A 49 2.62 -8.18 11.06
CA SER A 49 3.27 -7.89 12.34
C SER A 49 4.49 -6.97 12.22
N HIS A 50 4.98 -6.73 10.99
CA HIS A 50 6.18 -5.94 10.73
C HIS A 50 5.89 -4.44 10.57
N PHE A 51 4.65 -4.07 10.29
CA PHE A 51 4.26 -2.69 10.01
C PHE A 51 3.12 -2.23 10.91
N PHE A 52 3.25 -1.04 11.48
CA PHE A 52 2.18 -0.42 12.27
C PHE A 52 1.07 0.13 11.37
N SER A 53 1.43 0.71 10.23
CA SER A 53 0.45 1.19 9.26
C SER A 53 0.99 1.16 7.83
N THR A 54 0.09 1.06 6.86
CA THR A 54 0.43 1.13 5.44
C THR A 54 -0.61 1.94 4.69
N ARG A 55 -0.17 2.84 3.81
CA ARG A 55 -1.04 3.63 2.95
C ARG A 55 -0.49 3.68 1.54
N ALA A 56 -1.27 3.23 0.56
CA ALA A 56 -0.92 3.39 -0.84
C ALA A 56 -2.02 4.13 -1.58
N THR A 57 -1.61 5.02 -2.49
CA THR A 57 -2.53 5.78 -3.35
C THR A 57 -2.20 5.56 -4.81
N VAL A 58 -3.17 5.80 -5.68
CA VAL A 58 -2.95 5.80 -7.13
C VAL A 58 -2.75 7.25 -7.60
N ALA A 59 -1.66 7.49 -8.33
CA ALA A 59 -1.36 8.79 -8.95
C ALA A 59 -2.34 9.11 -10.09
N GLU A 60 -2.59 10.40 -10.30
CA GLU A 60 -3.23 10.89 -11.51
C GLU A 60 -2.17 10.98 -12.63
N SER A 61 -2.56 10.56 -13.84
CA SER A 61 -1.73 10.70 -15.04
C SER A 61 -1.77 12.12 -15.57
#